data_AF-A0A1F9P0L8-F1
#
_entry.id   AF-A0A1F9P0L8-F1
#
_cell.length_a   1.000
_cell.length_b   1.000
_cell.length_c   1.000
_cell.angle_alpha   90.00
_cell.angle_beta   90.00
_cell.angle_gamma   90.00
#
_symmetry.space_group_name_H-M   'P 1'
#
loop_
_entity.id
_entity.type
_entity.pdbx_description
1 polymer ?
#
loop_
_entity_poly.entity_id
_entity_poly.type
_entity_poly.pdbx_seq_one_letter_code
_entity_poly.pdbx_strand_id
1 'polypeptide(L)' 'MYAYDAYFLDCALRQKAPILTLDSRLKKTAQNLRISILEV' A
#
# COMPACT_ATOMS: atom_id res chain seq x y z
N MET A 1 -0.99 11.04 5.79
CA MET A 1 -1.48 10.12 4.75
C MET A 1 -2.56 10.88 4.03
N TYR A 2 -2.39 11.12 2.74
CA TYR A 2 -3.33 11.89 1.95
C TYR A 2 -4.54 11.03 1.57
N ALA A 3 -5.64 11.67 1.16
CA ALA A 3 -6.84 10.96 0.71
C ALA A 3 -6.52 9.98 -0.44
N TYR A 4 -5.58 10.36 -1.30
CA TYR A 4 -5.10 9.52 -2.39
C TYR A 4 -4.42 8.22 -1.90
N ASP A 5 -3.55 8.29 -0.90
CA ASP A 5 -2.85 7.13 -0.35
C ASP A 5 -3.84 6.07 0.16
N ALA A 6 -4.91 6.52 0.83
CA ALA A 6 -5.96 5.64 1.35
C ALA A 6 -6.75 4.98 0.21
N TYR A 7 -7.13 5.74 -0.81
CA TYR A 7 -7.81 5.20 -1.99
C TYR A 7 -6.94 4.18 -2.74
N PHE A 8 -5.64 4.48 -2.86
CA PHE A 8 -4.69 3.59 -3.51
C PHE A 8 -4.51 2.26 -2.75
N LEU A 9 -4.40 2.31 -1.42
CA LEU A 9 -4.38 1.13 -0.57
C LEU A 9 -5.68 0.31 -0.68
N ASP A 10 -6.84 0.97 -0.73
CA ASP A 10 -8.15 0.31 -0.90
C ASP A 10 -8.21 -0.43 -2.24
N CYS A 11 -7.71 0.18 -3.32
CA CYS A 11 -7.60 -0.47 -4.62
C CYS A 11 -6.71 -1.73 -4.56
N ALA A 12 -5.52 -1.62 -3.96
CA ALA A 12 -4.60 -2.74 -3.83
C ALA A 12 -5.18 -3.88 -2.99
N LEU A 13 -5.90 -3.54 -1.92
CA LEU A 13 -6.57 -4.51 -1.05
C LEU A 13 -7.68 -5.27 -1.79
N ARG A 14 -8.55 -4.55 -2.53
CA ARG A 14 -9.65 -5.16 -3.31
C ARG A 14 -9.13 -6.07 -4.42
N GLN A 15 -8.05 -5.65 -5.07
CA GLN A 15 -7.46 -6.39 -6.20
C GLN A 15 -6.48 -7.47 -5.75
N LYS A 16 -6.18 -7.57 -4.44
CA LYS A 16 -5.13 -8.44 -3.89
C LYS A 16 -3.79 -8.24 -4.60
N ALA A 17 -3.51 -7.01 -5.00
CA ALA A 17 -2.32 -6.64 -5.76
C ALA A 17 -1.21 -6.15 -4.82
N PRO A 18 0.06 -6.48 -5.09
CA PRO A 18 1.17 -5.93 -4.32
C PRO A 18 1.35 -4.44 -4.64
N ILE A 19 1.91 -3.70 -3.69
CA ILE A 19 2.23 -2.28 -3.85
C ILE A 19 3.73 -2.10 -4.02
N LEU A 20 4.12 -1.26 -4.98
CA LEU A 20 5.49 -0.76 -5.13
C LEU A 20 5.52 0.72 -4.77
N THR A 21 6.31 1.08 -3.77
CA THR A 21 6.50 2.48 -3.35
C THR A 21 7.84 2.66 -2.66
N LEU A 22 8.41 3.86 -2.72
CA LEU A 22 9.58 4.25 -1.93
C LEU A 22 9.19 4.96 -0.62
N ASP A 23 7.91 5.27 -0.43
CA ASP A 23 7.41 5.93 0.78
C ASP A 23 7.35 4.94 1.95
N SER A 24 8.25 5.13 2.91
CA SER A 24 8.37 4.30 4.11
C SER A 24 7.12 4.32 5.00
N ARG A 25 6.37 5.42 5.03
CA ARG A 25 5.11 5.51 5.79
C ARG A 25 4.01 4.71 5.09
N LEU A 26 3.91 4.80 3.77
CA LEU A 26 2.95 4.02 3.00
C LEU A 26 3.24 2.50 3.08
N LYS A 27 4.53 2.11 3.04
CA LYS A 27 4.95 0.72 3.26
C LYS A 27 4.44 0.17 4.59
N LYS A 28 4.63 0.92 5.69
CA LYS A 28 4.16 0.49 7.02
C LYS A 28 2.65 0.32 7.07
N THR A 29 1.89 1.23 6.47
CA THR A 29 0.43 1.10 6.41
C THR A 29 0.01 -0.12 5.58
N ALA A 30 0.63 -0.34 4.42
CA ALA A 30 0.37 -1.52 3.59
C ALA A 30 0.69 -2.83 4.32
N GLN A 31 1.79 -2.90 5.06
CA GLN A 31 2.14 -4.06 5.91
C GLN A 31 1.09 -4.32 6.99
N ASN A 32 0.62 -3.28 7.68
CA ASN A 32 -0.45 -3.39 8.68
C ASN A 32 -1.76 -3.91 8.08
N LEU A 33 -2.04 -3.55 6.82
CA LEU A 33 -3.19 -4.01 6.05
C LEU A 33 -2.97 -5.39 5.38
N ARG A 34 -1.82 -6.04 5.63
CA ARG A 34 -1.41 -7.31 5.02
C ARG A 34 -1.38 -7.28 3.48
N ILE A 35 -1.11 -6.12 2.90
CA ILE A 35 -0.89 -5.96 1.47
C ILE A 35 0.57 -6.30 1.17
N SER A 36 0.80 -7.15 0.16
CA SER A 36 2.14 -7.51 -0.27
C SER A 36 2.89 -6.29 -0.81
N ILE A 37 4.19 -6.20 -0.55
CA ILE A 37 5.03 -5.09 -1.01
C ILE A 37 6.12 -5.65 -1.91
N LEU A 38 6.32 -4.99 -3.05
CA LEU A 38 7.46 -5.24 -3.93
C LEU A 38 8.65 -4.42 -3.42
N GLU A 39 9.74 -5.09 -3.07
CA GLU A 39 11.00 -4.44 -2.70
C GLU A 39 11.81 -4.13 -3.97
N VAL A 40 12.38 -2.91 -4.00
CA VAL A 40 13.36 -2.42 -4.97
C VAL A 40 14.59 -1.97 -4.20
#